data_AF-A0A7S4M6Z3-F1
#
_entry.id   AF-A0A7S4M6Z3-F1
#
_cell.length_a   1.000
_cell.length_b   1.000
_cell.length_c   1.000
_cell.angle_alpha   90.00
_cell.angle_beta   90.00
_cell.angle_gamma   90.00
#
_symmetry.space_group_name_H-M   'P 1'
#
loop_
_entity.id
_entity.type
_entity.pdbx_description
1 polymer ?
#
loop_
_entity_poly.entity_id
_entity_poly.type
_entity_poly.pdbx_seq_one_letter_code
_entity_poly.pdbx_strand_id
1 'polypeptide(L)'
;VNWMYSWVRDGFYRGETSHPIGKVRKNVREAAQSVTKEEEFVVLMSTGSYCPVHLEHIRMFEIVKQHYEKLGKTVVGGYMFPSHDDYVESKMKRKGSLHISGYHRWRMIEESVRDSSWIEADAFEVSQRFNSFVTMTYRHLEFFLHTHIDPRIKLVYICGADLAHDQLLYRGGHTMPIAVVGRHEYSEKLKCAIESLQKERVEANREVS
;
A
#
# COMPACT_ATOMS: atom_id res chain seq x y z
N VAL A 1 -21.16 -4.50 -21.37
CA VAL A 1 -20.40 -5.15 -20.28
C VAL A 1 -18.91 -5.34 -20.61
N ASN A 2 -18.46 -5.27 -21.87
CA ASN A 2 -17.05 -5.47 -22.27
C ASN A 2 -16.16 -4.21 -22.28
N TRP A 3 -16.69 -3.02 -21.96
CA TRP A 3 -15.96 -1.74 -22.07
C TRP A 3 -15.07 -1.42 -20.86
N MET A 4 -15.34 -2.00 -19.69
CA MET A 4 -14.73 -1.62 -18.40
C MET A 4 -13.24 -2.01 -18.28
N TYR A 5 -12.76 -2.90 -19.16
CA TYR A 5 -11.37 -3.37 -19.23
C TYR A 5 -10.74 -3.14 -20.62
N SER A 6 -11.39 -2.33 -21.48
CA SER A 6 -10.83 -1.96 -22.78
C SER A 6 -9.43 -1.36 -22.63
N TRP A 7 -9.22 -0.44 -21.69
CA TRP A 7 -7.92 0.17 -21.38
C TRP A 7 -6.81 -0.82 -20.96
N VAL A 8 -7.16 -1.97 -20.36
CA VAL A 8 -6.20 -3.05 -20.07
C VAL A 8 -5.86 -3.84 -21.35
N ARG A 9 -6.85 -4.05 -22.23
CA ARG A 9 -6.71 -4.74 -23.52
C ARG A 9 -6.05 -3.89 -24.60
N ASP A 10 -6.25 -2.58 -24.56
CA ASP A 10 -5.78 -1.59 -25.54
C ASP A 10 -4.33 -1.16 -25.27
N GLY A 11 -3.64 -1.82 -24.34
CA GLY A 11 -2.21 -1.63 -24.09
C GLY A 11 -1.82 -0.38 -23.30
N PHE A 12 -2.78 0.35 -22.73
CA PHE A 12 -2.50 1.51 -21.86
C PHE A 12 -1.87 1.11 -20.52
N TYR A 13 -1.98 -0.15 -20.11
CA TYR A 13 -1.25 -0.76 -19.00
C TYR A 13 -0.67 -2.08 -19.51
N ARG A 14 0.67 -2.26 -19.47
CA ARG A 14 1.35 -3.43 -20.07
C ARG A 14 1.28 -4.68 -19.19
N GLY A 15 0.10 -4.95 -18.64
CA GLY A 15 -0.19 -6.16 -17.87
C GLY A 15 0.77 -6.40 -16.72
N GLU A 16 0.75 -7.63 -16.20
CA GLU A 16 1.37 -8.15 -14.98
C GLU A 16 2.91 -7.98 -14.86
N THR A 17 3.55 -7.27 -15.80
CA THR A 17 5.01 -7.15 -15.94
C THR A 17 5.55 -5.72 -15.84
N SER A 18 4.72 -4.71 -15.59
CA SER A 18 5.21 -3.32 -15.47
C SER A 18 4.57 -2.55 -14.31
N HIS A 19 5.33 -2.36 -13.24
CA HIS A 19 5.09 -1.27 -12.29
C HIS A 19 5.73 0.01 -12.83
N PRO A 20 5.21 1.21 -12.49
CA PRO A 20 6.00 2.42 -12.64
C PRO A 20 7.22 2.31 -11.73
N ILE A 21 8.38 2.70 -12.25
CA ILE A 21 9.67 2.55 -11.55
C ILE A 21 10.54 3.80 -11.64
N GLY A 22 10.03 4.86 -12.28
CA GLY A 22 10.83 6.04 -12.59
C GLY A 22 11.35 6.68 -11.32
N LYS A 23 10.45 6.89 -10.36
CA LYS A 23 10.77 7.53 -9.08
C LYS A 23 11.61 6.62 -8.18
N VAL A 24 11.19 5.38 -7.94
CA VAL A 24 11.94 4.46 -7.05
C VAL A 24 13.34 4.17 -7.56
N ARG A 25 13.52 3.96 -8.87
CA ARG A 25 14.83 3.67 -9.46
C ARG A 25 15.77 4.87 -9.35
N LYS A 26 15.25 6.08 -9.59
CA LYS A 26 16.00 7.31 -9.43
C LYS A 26 16.47 7.46 -7.97
N ASN A 27 15.55 7.35 -7.02
CA ASN A 27 15.83 7.55 -5.60
C ASN A 27 16.78 6.49 -5.04
N VAL A 28 16.67 5.22 -5.46
CA VAL A 28 17.63 4.17 -5.10
C VAL A 28 19.03 4.49 -5.61
N ARG A 29 19.17 4.96 -6.86
CA ARG A 29 20.47 5.33 -7.42
C ARG A 29 21.10 6.53 -6.70
N GLU A 30 20.30 7.52 -6.36
CA GLU A 30 20.75 8.71 -5.62
C GLU A 30 21.15 8.33 -4.19
N ALA A 31 20.32 7.56 -3.49
CA ALA A 31 20.60 7.11 -2.14
C ALA A 31 21.85 6.23 -2.08
N ALA A 32 22.03 5.31 -3.03
CA ALA A 32 23.20 4.42 -3.07
C ALA A 32 24.56 5.14 -3.20
N GLN A 33 24.58 6.45 -3.54
CA GLN A 33 25.81 7.25 -3.56
C GLN A 33 26.20 7.75 -2.17
N SER A 34 25.24 7.94 -1.27
CA SER A 34 25.44 8.50 0.08
C SER A 34 25.35 7.46 1.19
N VAL A 35 24.83 6.27 0.88
CA VAL A 35 24.42 5.24 1.81
C VAL A 35 25.40 4.07 1.81
N THR A 36 25.69 3.48 2.99
CA THR A 36 26.56 2.30 3.07
C THR A 36 25.88 1.06 2.48
N LYS A 37 26.64 0.00 2.22
CA LYS A 37 26.11 -1.22 1.59
C LYS A 37 25.05 -1.93 2.46
N GLU A 38 25.06 -1.65 3.75
CA GLU A 38 24.26 -2.26 4.80
C GLU A 38 22.93 -1.55 5.08
N GLU A 39 22.70 -0.34 4.57
CA GLU A 39 21.47 0.40 4.87
C GLU A 39 20.27 -0.15 4.07
N GLU A 40 19.13 -0.21 4.75
CA GLU A 40 17.89 -0.78 4.23
C GLU A 40 17.05 0.28 3.53
N PHE A 41 16.74 0.08 2.25
CA PHE A 41 15.81 0.94 1.53
C PHE A 41 14.37 0.57 1.84
N VAL A 42 13.51 1.57 2.04
CA VAL A 42 12.10 1.37 2.33
C VAL A 42 11.25 1.84 1.16
N VAL A 43 10.31 0.99 0.73
CA VAL A 43 9.23 1.35 -0.17
C VAL A 43 7.91 1.23 0.59
N LEU A 44 7.08 2.26 0.51
CA LEU A 44 5.76 2.27 1.11
C LEU A 44 4.70 1.89 0.06
N MET A 45 3.68 1.14 0.44
CA MET A 45 2.54 0.89 -0.43
C MET A 45 1.22 1.01 0.32
N SER A 46 0.18 1.48 -0.35
CA SER A 46 -1.19 1.45 0.17
C SER A 46 -2.16 1.02 -0.91
N THR A 47 -3.17 0.26 -0.51
CA THR A 47 -4.33 -0.04 -1.35
C THR A 47 -5.54 0.71 -0.81
N GLY A 48 -6.53 0.96 -1.65
CA GLY A 48 -7.70 1.70 -1.20
C GLY A 48 -8.76 1.92 -2.25
N SER A 49 -9.96 2.26 -1.78
CA SER A 49 -11.05 2.58 -2.70
C SER A 49 -10.73 3.82 -3.54
N TYR A 50 -10.08 4.85 -2.99
CA TYR A 50 -9.77 6.13 -3.65
C TYR A 50 -10.93 6.65 -4.51
N CYS A 51 -12.10 6.77 -3.90
CA CYS A 51 -13.36 7.09 -4.57
C CYS A 51 -13.99 8.39 -4.02
N PRO A 52 -13.36 9.57 -4.23
CA PRO A 52 -12.08 9.83 -4.92
C PRO A 52 -10.85 9.78 -3.97
N VAL A 53 -9.65 9.92 -4.54
CA VAL A 53 -8.43 10.24 -3.76
C VAL A 53 -8.55 11.66 -3.17
N HIS A 54 -8.00 11.87 -1.98
CA HIS A 54 -7.93 13.15 -1.26
C HIS A 54 -6.60 13.28 -0.51
N LEU A 55 -6.32 14.48 0.00
CA LEU A 55 -5.04 14.84 0.64
C LEU A 55 -4.62 13.92 1.79
N GLU A 56 -5.56 13.45 2.61
CA GLU A 56 -5.21 12.54 3.72
C GLU A 56 -4.56 11.22 3.26
N HIS A 57 -4.83 10.75 2.03
CA HIS A 57 -4.12 9.58 1.52
C HIS A 57 -2.64 9.88 1.29
N ILE A 58 -2.33 11.05 0.73
CA ILE A 58 -0.95 11.49 0.48
C ILE A 58 -0.27 11.83 1.82
N ARG A 59 -1.00 12.48 2.73
CA ARG A 59 -0.49 12.82 4.07
C ARG A 59 -0.07 11.57 4.86
N MET A 60 -0.79 10.46 4.71
CA MET A 60 -0.42 9.17 5.30
C MET A 60 0.97 8.71 4.84
N PHE A 61 1.29 8.83 3.54
CA PHE A 61 2.62 8.53 3.02
C PHE A 61 3.69 9.42 3.66
N GLU A 62 3.46 10.73 3.72
CA GLU A 62 4.44 11.67 4.29
C GLU A 62 4.67 11.44 5.79
N ILE A 63 3.63 11.10 6.56
CA ILE A 63 3.74 10.76 7.99
C ILE A 63 4.61 9.51 8.17
N VAL A 64 4.33 8.44 7.42
CA VAL A 64 5.07 7.19 7.54
C VAL A 64 6.50 7.35 7.04
N LYS A 65 6.70 8.11 5.97
CA LYS A 65 8.04 8.45 5.48
C LYS A 65 8.87 9.15 6.55
N GLN A 66 8.34 10.22 7.14
CA GLN A 66 9.00 10.95 8.21
C GLN A 66 9.33 10.04 9.41
N HIS A 67 8.45 9.09 9.73
CA HIS A 67 8.71 8.13 10.80
C HIS A 67 9.91 7.22 10.49
N TYR A 68 9.97 6.64 9.29
CA TYR A 68 11.09 5.78 8.89
C TYR A 68 12.42 6.53 8.76
N GLU A 69 12.40 7.76 8.24
CA GLU A 69 13.59 8.60 8.14
C GLU A 69 14.16 8.97 9.53
N LYS A 70 13.29 9.22 10.52
CA LYS A 70 13.71 9.41 11.92
C LYS A 70 14.34 8.16 12.55
N LEU A 71 14.01 6.97 12.04
CA LEU A 71 14.62 5.71 12.45
C LEU A 71 15.91 5.40 11.69
N GLY A 72 16.43 6.33 10.89
CA GLY A 72 17.63 6.14 10.08
C GLY A 72 17.42 5.22 8.89
N LYS A 73 16.17 5.07 8.42
CA LYS A 73 15.87 4.32 7.19
C LYS A 73 15.63 5.27 6.03
N THR A 74 16.08 4.87 4.85
CA THR A 74 15.93 5.69 3.64
C THR A 74 14.70 5.26 2.85
N VAL A 75 13.66 6.10 2.78
CA VAL A 75 12.45 5.85 2.00
C VAL A 75 12.66 6.28 0.55
N VAL A 76 12.69 5.30 -0.36
CA VAL A 76 13.03 5.50 -1.78
C VAL A 76 11.82 5.51 -2.70
N GLY A 77 10.65 5.06 -2.24
CA GLY A 77 9.46 5.00 -3.09
C GLY A 77 8.15 4.82 -2.32
N GLY A 78 7.06 5.17 -2.99
CA GLY A 78 5.68 5.02 -2.51
C GLY A 78 4.78 4.55 -3.65
N TYR A 79 3.87 3.61 -3.40
CA TYR A 79 2.92 3.11 -4.39
C TYR A 79 1.48 3.19 -3.90
N MET A 80 0.63 3.83 -4.70
CA MET A 80 -0.82 3.90 -4.47
C MET A 80 -1.56 2.99 -5.46
N PHE A 81 -2.24 1.97 -4.95
CA PHE A 81 -2.96 0.98 -5.75
C PHE A 81 -4.49 1.13 -5.57
N PRO A 82 -5.24 1.59 -6.59
CA PRO A 82 -6.68 1.56 -6.52
C PRO A 82 -7.19 0.14 -6.44
N SER A 83 -8.11 -0.10 -5.51
CA SER A 83 -8.73 -1.42 -5.36
C SER A 83 -9.65 -1.74 -6.52
N HIS A 84 -9.85 -3.04 -6.75
CA HIS A 84 -10.70 -3.57 -7.81
C HIS A 84 -12.14 -3.04 -7.76
N ASP A 85 -12.77 -2.86 -8.93
CA ASP A 85 -14.12 -2.27 -9.04
C ASP A 85 -15.16 -3.09 -8.29
N ASP A 86 -15.16 -4.42 -8.38
CA ASP A 86 -16.10 -5.27 -7.62
C ASP A 86 -16.10 -5.01 -6.10
N TYR A 87 -14.91 -4.79 -5.51
CA TYR A 87 -14.79 -4.46 -4.09
C TYR A 87 -15.37 -3.08 -3.80
N VAL A 88 -15.00 -2.08 -4.61
CA VAL A 88 -15.41 -0.70 -4.40
C VAL A 88 -16.92 -0.56 -4.63
N GLU A 89 -17.47 -1.15 -5.68
CA GLU A 89 -18.90 -1.17 -5.97
C GLU A 89 -19.68 -1.78 -4.79
N SER A 90 -19.26 -2.95 -4.30
CA SER A 90 -19.89 -3.61 -3.16
C SER A 90 -19.83 -2.78 -1.87
N LYS A 91 -18.71 -2.08 -1.65
CA LYS A 91 -18.53 -1.18 -0.51
C LYS A 91 -19.39 0.08 -0.62
N MET A 92 -19.46 0.71 -1.80
CA MET A 92 -20.21 1.94 -2.01
C MET A 92 -21.72 1.69 -2.00
N LYS A 93 -22.19 0.57 -2.55
CA LYS A 93 -23.59 0.14 -2.45
C LYS A 93 -24.05 0.01 -1.00
N ARG A 94 -23.24 -0.60 -0.12
CA ARG A 94 -23.55 -0.69 1.32
C ARG A 94 -23.62 0.66 2.01
N LYS A 95 -22.97 1.68 1.46
CA LYS A 95 -23.01 3.08 1.93
C LYS A 95 -24.07 3.93 1.22
N GLY A 96 -24.94 3.32 0.40
CA GLY A 96 -25.95 4.05 -0.37
C GLY A 96 -25.37 5.06 -1.36
N SER A 97 -24.14 4.83 -1.84
CA SER A 97 -23.38 5.78 -2.66
C SER A 97 -22.98 5.17 -4.01
N LEU A 98 -22.75 6.02 -5.01
CA LEU A 98 -22.20 5.62 -6.31
C LEU A 98 -20.69 5.37 -6.21
N HIS A 99 -20.16 4.50 -7.07
CA HIS A 99 -18.72 4.28 -7.20
C HIS A 99 -18.19 4.94 -8.47
N ILE A 100 -16.94 5.41 -8.40
CA ILE A 100 -16.16 5.88 -9.55
C ILE A 100 -15.42 4.67 -10.12
N SER A 101 -15.38 4.53 -11.45
CA SER A 101 -14.73 3.39 -12.11
C SER A 101 -13.23 3.35 -11.83
N GLY A 102 -12.65 2.15 -11.87
CA GLY A 102 -11.26 1.88 -11.55
C GLY A 102 -10.28 2.69 -12.39
N TYR A 103 -10.57 2.82 -13.68
CA TYR A 103 -9.82 3.68 -14.59
C TYR A 103 -9.74 5.13 -14.08
N HIS A 104 -10.89 5.76 -13.79
CA HIS A 104 -10.91 7.15 -13.34
C HIS A 104 -10.26 7.32 -11.97
N ARG A 105 -10.44 6.34 -11.07
CA ARG A 105 -9.76 6.35 -9.76
C ARG A 105 -8.25 6.30 -9.91
N TRP A 106 -7.73 5.43 -10.78
CA TRP A 106 -6.31 5.40 -11.11
C TRP A 106 -5.81 6.73 -11.69
N ARG A 107 -6.51 7.31 -12.69
CA ARG A 107 -6.12 8.60 -13.28
C ARG A 107 -6.12 9.74 -12.26
N MET A 108 -7.09 9.76 -11.33
CA MET A 108 -7.11 10.75 -10.25
C MET A 108 -5.92 10.59 -9.29
N ILE A 109 -5.53 9.34 -8.97
CA ILE A 109 -4.33 9.10 -8.15
C ILE A 109 -3.09 9.58 -8.91
N GLU A 110 -2.93 9.20 -10.17
CA GLU A 110 -1.81 9.61 -11.04
C GLU A 110 -1.65 11.14 -11.05
N GLU A 111 -2.75 11.86 -11.22
CA GLU A 111 -2.75 13.33 -11.16
C GLU A 111 -2.35 13.85 -9.79
N SER A 112 -2.91 13.28 -8.72
CA SER A 112 -2.67 13.73 -7.34
C SER A 112 -1.21 13.55 -6.87
N VAL A 113 -0.46 12.64 -7.50
CA VAL A 113 0.94 12.37 -7.17
C VAL A 113 1.91 12.76 -8.29
N ARG A 114 1.44 13.50 -9.31
CA ARG A 114 2.25 13.92 -10.45
C ARG A 114 3.51 14.64 -10.02
N ASP A 115 3.37 15.62 -9.13
CA ASP A 115 4.48 16.45 -8.63
C ASP A 115 5.26 15.83 -7.46
N SER A 116 4.82 14.67 -6.95
CA SER A 116 5.59 13.94 -5.94
C SER A 116 6.89 13.40 -6.54
N SER A 117 8.01 13.57 -5.85
CA SER A 117 9.30 13.01 -6.28
C SER A 117 9.45 11.52 -6.00
N TRP A 118 8.54 10.90 -5.23
CA TRP A 118 8.75 9.55 -4.69
C TRP A 118 7.50 8.65 -4.69
N ILE A 119 6.30 9.18 -4.85
CA ILE A 119 5.05 8.40 -4.89
C ILE A 119 4.58 8.20 -6.33
N GLU A 120 4.27 6.96 -6.70
CA GLU A 120 3.71 6.58 -8.00
C GLU A 120 2.32 5.93 -7.85
N ALA A 121 1.47 6.13 -8.84
CA ALA A 121 0.16 5.48 -8.95
C ALA A 121 0.30 4.21 -9.80
N ASP A 122 -0.23 3.09 -9.34
CA ASP A 122 -0.10 1.82 -10.05
C ASP A 122 -1.44 1.12 -10.20
N ALA A 123 -1.79 0.76 -11.43
CA ALA A 123 -3.07 0.15 -11.76
C ALA A 123 -3.11 -1.37 -11.56
N PHE A 124 -2.03 -2.01 -11.07
CA PHE A 124 -1.94 -3.47 -10.98
C PHE A 124 -3.19 -4.08 -10.34
N GLU A 125 -3.57 -3.65 -9.13
CA GLU A 125 -4.71 -4.20 -8.38
C GLU A 125 -6.05 -3.99 -9.10
N VAL A 126 -6.29 -2.81 -9.66
CA VAL A 126 -7.55 -2.51 -10.35
C VAL A 126 -7.65 -3.15 -11.74
N SER A 127 -6.52 -3.51 -12.34
CA SER A 127 -6.45 -4.20 -13.63
C SER A 127 -6.65 -5.71 -13.54
N GLN A 128 -6.63 -6.28 -12.33
CA GLN A 128 -6.82 -7.72 -12.14
C GLN A 128 -8.20 -8.15 -12.64
N ARG A 129 -8.30 -9.40 -13.11
CA ARG A 129 -9.57 -9.95 -13.62
C ARG A 129 -10.60 -10.21 -12.51
N PHE A 130 -10.12 -10.38 -11.29
CA PHE A 130 -10.91 -10.63 -10.10
C PHE A 130 -10.38 -9.77 -8.97
N ASN A 131 -11.23 -9.49 -7.98
CA ASN A 131 -10.82 -8.79 -6.78
C ASN A 131 -9.66 -9.51 -6.08
N SER A 132 -8.48 -8.89 -6.13
CA SER A 132 -7.27 -9.44 -5.50
C SER A 132 -7.17 -9.03 -4.04
N PHE A 133 -6.67 -9.95 -3.22
CA PHE A 133 -6.32 -9.63 -1.84
C PHE A 133 -5.08 -8.73 -1.79
N VAL A 134 -5.03 -7.83 -0.81
CA VAL A 134 -3.88 -6.94 -0.56
C VAL A 134 -2.55 -7.70 -0.46
N THR A 135 -2.57 -8.92 0.07
CA THR A 135 -1.40 -9.81 0.17
C THR A 135 -0.86 -10.22 -1.19
N MET A 136 -1.72 -10.34 -2.21
CA MET A 136 -1.31 -10.64 -3.57
C MET A 136 -0.62 -9.44 -4.21
N THR A 137 -1.23 -8.25 -4.10
CA THR A 137 -0.63 -6.98 -4.57
C THR A 137 0.73 -6.74 -3.91
N TYR A 138 0.82 -6.94 -2.59
CA TYR A 138 2.07 -6.81 -1.83
C TYR A 138 3.15 -7.78 -2.34
N ARG A 139 2.83 -9.08 -2.44
CA ARG A 139 3.83 -10.09 -2.85
C ARG A 139 4.32 -9.88 -4.27
N HIS A 140 3.42 -9.46 -5.16
CA HIS A 140 3.78 -9.16 -6.55
C HIS A 140 4.72 -7.96 -6.65
N LEU A 141 4.40 -6.85 -5.96
CA LEU A 141 5.27 -5.68 -5.90
C LEU A 141 6.63 -6.00 -5.23
N GLU A 142 6.63 -6.73 -4.10
CA GLU A 142 7.86 -7.13 -3.39
C GLU A 142 8.79 -7.93 -4.30
N PHE A 143 8.25 -8.96 -4.96
CA PHE A 143 9.00 -9.78 -5.91
C PHE A 143 9.57 -8.93 -7.05
N PHE A 144 8.76 -8.03 -7.61
CA PHE A 144 9.19 -7.17 -8.70
C PHE A 144 10.29 -6.20 -8.29
N LEU A 145 10.17 -5.53 -7.15
CA LEU A 145 11.17 -4.59 -6.63
C LEU A 145 12.51 -5.29 -6.34
N HIS A 146 12.47 -6.49 -5.75
CA HIS A 146 13.70 -7.27 -5.50
C HIS A 146 14.37 -7.76 -6.77
N THR A 147 13.58 -8.14 -7.78
CA THR A 147 14.09 -8.68 -9.04
C THR A 147 14.65 -7.57 -9.93
N HIS A 148 14.02 -6.39 -9.96
CA HIS A 148 14.28 -5.39 -10.99
C HIS A 148 14.86 -4.06 -10.47
N ILE A 149 14.85 -3.81 -9.16
CA ILE A 149 15.31 -2.54 -8.57
C ILE A 149 16.47 -2.79 -7.62
N ASP A 150 16.21 -3.35 -6.43
CA ASP A 150 17.24 -3.63 -5.42
C ASP A 150 16.72 -4.66 -4.41
N PRO A 151 17.43 -5.78 -4.18
CA PRO A 151 17.01 -6.80 -3.21
C PRO A 151 17.04 -6.33 -1.75
N ARG A 152 17.65 -5.19 -1.44
CA ARG A 152 17.67 -4.59 -0.09
C ARG A 152 16.37 -3.86 0.25
N ILE A 153 15.47 -3.67 -0.71
CA ILE A 153 14.21 -2.97 -0.47
C ILE A 153 13.34 -3.76 0.51
N LYS A 154 12.88 -3.10 1.57
CA LYS A 154 11.75 -3.56 2.39
C LYS A 154 10.49 -2.86 1.95
N LEU A 155 9.50 -3.65 1.59
CA LEU A 155 8.17 -3.17 1.32
C LEU A 155 7.39 -3.07 2.64
N VAL A 156 6.71 -1.96 2.85
CA VAL A 156 5.86 -1.72 4.03
C VAL A 156 4.47 -1.33 3.56
N TYR A 157 3.48 -2.10 4.00
CA TYR A 157 2.08 -1.74 3.77
C TYR A 157 1.65 -0.65 4.75
N ILE A 158 1.07 0.44 4.24
CA ILE A 158 0.61 1.56 5.05
C ILE A 158 -0.91 1.66 4.97
N CYS A 159 -1.55 1.90 6.12
CA CYS A 159 -3.00 2.07 6.18
C CYS A 159 -3.44 2.97 7.33
N GLY A 160 -4.67 3.45 7.24
CA GLY A 160 -5.34 4.13 8.35
C GLY A 160 -5.79 3.16 9.43
N ALA A 161 -5.93 3.68 10.65
CA ALA A 161 -6.37 2.93 11.81
C ALA A 161 -7.75 2.25 11.63
N ASP A 162 -8.64 2.87 10.87
CA ASP A 162 -9.93 2.31 10.47
C ASP A 162 -9.78 1.03 9.66
N LEU A 163 -8.95 1.05 8.61
CA LEU A 163 -8.74 -0.12 7.76
C LEU A 163 -8.02 -1.24 8.53
N ALA A 164 -7.01 -0.88 9.33
CA ALA A 164 -6.32 -1.84 10.18
C ALA A 164 -7.28 -2.54 11.15
N HIS A 165 -8.26 -1.80 11.70
CA HIS A 165 -9.29 -2.34 12.56
C HIS A 165 -10.28 -3.24 11.80
N ASP A 166 -10.88 -2.72 10.74
CA ASP A 166 -11.92 -3.39 9.95
C ASP A 166 -11.42 -4.68 9.28
N GLN A 167 -10.13 -4.75 8.93
CA GLN A 167 -9.50 -5.90 8.28
C GLN A 167 -8.68 -6.76 9.25
N LEU A 168 -8.67 -6.43 10.54
CA LEU A 168 -7.94 -7.17 11.58
C LEU A 168 -6.44 -7.36 11.25
N LEU A 169 -5.81 -6.38 10.60
CA LEU A 169 -4.43 -6.46 10.11
C LEU A 169 -3.37 -6.63 11.21
N TYR A 170 -3.77 -6.50 12.47
CA TYR A 170 -2.93 -6.66 13.65
C TYR A 170 -3.03 -8.07 14.26
N ARG A 171 -3.93 -8.95 13.79
CA ARG A 171 -4.09 -10.33 14.28
C ARG A 171 -3.08 -11.32 13.70
N GLY A 172 -2.27 -10.91 12.72
CA GLY A 172 -1.29 -11.77 12.06
C GLY A 172 -1.90 -12.66 10.97
N GLY A 173 -1.18 -13.70 10.55
CA GLY A 173 -1.56 -14.55 9.41
C GLY A 173 -1.04 -14.03 8.05
N HIS A 174 -0.32 -12.92 8.05
CA HIS A 174 0.43 -12.39 6.91
C HIS A 174 1.86 -12.04 7.33
N THR A 175 2.79 -12.04 6.37
CA THR A 175 4.20 -11.69 6.58
C THR A 175 4.51 -10.22 6.28
N MET A 176 3.51 -9.45 5.82
CA MET A 176 3.67 -8.05 5.43
C MET A 176 3.97 -7.19 6.66
N PRO A 177 5.05 -6.39 6.66
CA PRO A 177 5.23 -5.30 7.62
C PRO A 177 4.16 -4.24 7.40
N ILE A 178 3.53 -3.78 8.49
CA ILE A 178 2.43 -2.80 8.43
C ILE A 178 2.76 -1.58 9.28
N ALA A 179 2.66 -0.39 8.69
CA ALA A 179 2.65 0.87 9.41
C ALA A 179 1.22 1.44 9.44
N VAL A 180 0.71 1.70 10.64
CA VAL A 180 -0.66 2.20 10.82
C VAL A 180 -0.62 3.66 11.25
N VAL A 181 -1.32 4.52 10.50
CA VAL A 181 -1.50 5.93 10.87
C VAL A 181 -2.77 6.07 11.70
N GLY A 182 -2.61 6.62 12.90
CA GLY A 182 -3.68 6.84 13.86
C GLY A 182 -4.78 7.75 13.30
N ARG A 183 -6.03 7.45 13.66
CA ARG A 183 -7.20 8.30 13.46
C ARG A 183 -7.97 8.45 14.76
N HIS A 184 -8.68 9.55 14.91
CA HIS A 184 -9.57 9.75 16.06
C HIS A 184 -10.55 8.57 16.17
N GLU A 185 -10.90 8.16 17.40
CA GLU A 185 -11.71 6.97 17.75
C GLU A 185 -11.09 5.58 17.48
N TYR A 186 -10.32 5.41 16.40
CA TYR A 186 -9.74 4.10 16.06
C TYR A 186 -8.38 3.83 16.72
N SER A 187 -7.63 4.88 17.04
CA SER A 187 -6.28 4.73 17.62
C SER A 187 -6.31 4.01 18.97
N GLU A 188 -7.24 4.37 19.85
CA GLU A 188 -7.36 3.72 21.16
C GLU A 188 -7.87 2.28 21.05
N LYS A 189 -8.85 2.03 20.17
CA LYS A 189 -9.34 0.67 19.89
C LYS A 189 -8.21 -0.25 19.41
N LEU A 190 -7.35 0.25 18.51
CA LEU A 190 -6.20 -0.50 18.03
C LEU A 190 -5.17 -0.76 19.11
N LYS A 191 -4.83 0.25 19.93
CA LYS A 191 -3.89 0.07 21.05
C LYS A 191 -4.38 -1.02 22.00
N CYS A 192 -5.64 -0.93 22.45
CA CYS A 192 -6.22 -1.97 23.31
C CYS A 192 -6.20 -3.35 22.65
N ALA A 193 -6.54 -3.44 21.36
CA ALA A 193 -6.56 -4.72 20.66
C ALA A 193 -5.15 -5.33 20.49
N ILE A 194 -4.14 -4.51 20.20
CA ILE A 194 -2.74 -4.95 20.10
C ILE A 194 -2.22 -5.41 21.46
N GLU A 195 -2.50 -4.65 22.52
CA GLU A 195 -2.10 -4.99 23.90
C GLU A 195 -2.72 -6.31 24.35
N SER A 196 -4.01 -6.54 24.07
CA SER A 196 -4.67 -7.82 24.40
C SER A 196 -4.04 -9.00 23.68
N LEU A 197 -3.75 -8.88 22.37
CA LEU A 197 -3.10 -9.94 21.60
C LEU A 197 -1.67 -10.24 22.08
N GLN A 198 -0.95 -9.21 22.52
CA GLN A 198 0.37 -9.39 23.10
C GLN A 198 0.31 -10.16 24.42
N LYS A 199 -0.68 -9.87 25.27
CA LYS A 199 -0.93 -10.62 26.52
C LYS A 199 -1.28 -12.07 26.23
N GLU A 200 -2.23 -12.33 25.34
CA GLU A 200 -2.64 -13.68 24.93
C GLU A 200 -1.45 -14.50 24.39
N ARG A 201 -0.58 -13.90 23.58
CA ARG A 201 0.64 -14.56 23.08
C ARG A 201 1.63 -14.89 24.19
N VAL A 202 1.81 -14.01 25.17
CA VAL A 202 2.69 -14.26 26.32
C VAL A 202 2.16 -15.38 27.19
N GLU A 203 0.84 -15.43 27.42
CA GLU A 203 0.17 -16.47 28.17
C GLU A 203 0.26 -17.83 27.46
N ALA A 204 -0.05 -17.89 26.17
CA ALA A 204 0.07 -19.11 25.37
C ALA A 204 1.50 -19.67 25.34
N ASN A 205 2.51 -18.81 25.28
CA ASN A 205 3.92 -19.25 25.32
C ASN A 205 4.34 -19.79 26.69
N ARG A 206 3.70 -19.35 27.78
CA ARG A 206 3.94 -19.85 29.14
C ARG A 206 3.29 -21.21 29.39
N GLU A 207 2.16 -21.51 28.75
CA GLU A 207 1.49 -22.82 28.87
C GLU A 207 2.19 -23.93 28.09
N VAL A 208 3.03 -23.57 27.11
CA VAL A 208 3.78 -24.50 26.25
C VAL A 208 5.22 -24.74 26.75
N SER A 209 5.67 -23.99 27.77
CA SER A 209 7.00 -24.10 28.40
C SER A 209 6.95 -24.90 29.69
#